data_AF-A0AAU3P2J0-F1
#
_entry.id   AF-A0AAU3P2J0-F1
#
_cell.length_a   1.000
_cell.length_b   1.000
_cell.length_c   1.000
_cell.angle_alpha   90.00
_cell.angle_beta   90.00
_cell.angle_gamma   90.00
#
_symmetry.space_group_name_H-M   'P 1'
#
loop_
_entity.id
_entity.type
_entity.pdbx_description
1 polymer ?
#
loop_
_entity_poly.entity_id
_entity_poly.type
_entity_poly.pdbx_seq_one_letter_code
_entity_poly.pdbx_strand_id
1 'polypeptide(L)'
;MYGFAKDDLTPYADSVKTDGTAKIEEAKKLLAGVPADVKSQQISLVVPQQAETQQLGVGIKDAADKIGLKFKLNVVPATGYSNYLYDPATRGDTDLLYTQF
;
A
#
# COMPACT_ATOMS: atom_id res chain seq x y z
N MET A 1 -6.47 -5.37 9.76
CA MET A 1 -6.76 -6.82 9.79
C MET A 1 -6.82 -7.28 8.35
N TYR A 2 -5.86 -8.10 7.88
CA TYR A 2 -5.87 -8.60 6.50
C TYR A 2 -6.97 -9.66 6.37
N GLY A 3 -8.02 -9.40 5.60
CA GLY A 3 -9.27 -10.16 5.65
C GLY A 3 -9.15 -11.65 5.25
N PHE A 4 -8.54 -11.94 4.09
CA PHE A 4 -8.56 -13.28 3.47
C PHE A 4 -7.25 -14.07 3.52
N ALA A 5 -6.14 -13.39 3.77
CA ALA A 5 -4.81 -13.99 3.87
C ALA A 5 -4.20 -13.77 5.25
N LYS A 6 -5.04 -13.65 6.29
CA LYS A 6 -4.61 -13.30 7.65
C LYS A 6 -3.52 -14.26 8.14
N ASP A 7 -3.78 -15.56 8.04
CA ASP A 7 -2.89 -16.59 8.59
C ASP A 7 -1.57 -16.68 7.81
N ASP A 8 -1.57 -16.34 6.52
CA ASP A 8 -0.37 -16.32 5.68
C ASP A 8 0.42 -15.01 5.84
N LEU A 9 -0.26 -13.87 6.05
CA LEU A 9 0.37 -12.55 6.12
C LEU A 9 0.80 -12.16 7.55
N THR A 10 0.15 -12.69 8.58
CA THR A 10 0.50 -12.43 9.98
C THR A 10 1.94 -12.82 10.31
N PRO A 11 2.46 -13.99 9.93
CA PRO A 11 3.87 -14.34 10.17
C PRO A 11 4.86 -13.37 9.52
N TYR A 12 4.57 -12.90 8.30
CA TYR A 12 5.39 -11.90 7.63
C TYR A 12 5.30 -10.53 8.32
N ALA A 13 4.09 -10.10 8.71
CA ALA A 13 3.89 -8.84 9.43
C ALA A 13 4.61 -8.85 10.78
N ASP A 14 4.51 -9.94 11.54
CA ASP A 14 5.16 -10.11 12.85
C ASP A 14 6.69 -10.20 12.74
N SER A 15 7.21 -10.64 11.59
CA SER A 15 8.66 -10.68 11.34
C SER A 15 9.27 -9.28 11.12
N VAL A 16 8.46 -8.29 10.76
CA VAL A 16 8.91 -6.92 10.50
C VAL A 16 8.71 -6.06 11.74
N LYS A 17 9.78 -5.90 12.54
CA LYS A 17 9.80 -4.94 13.64
C LYS A 17 9.97 -3.52 13.09
N THR A 18 9.03 -2.64 13.45
CA THR A 18 9.08 -1.21 13.15
C THR A 18 9.41 -0.42 14.42
N ASP A 19 10.30 0.56 14.28
CA ASP A 19 10.66 1.54 15.30
C ASP A 19 10.23 2.97 14.90
N GLY A 20 9.34 3.07 13.89
CA GLY A 20 8.91 4.34 13.31
C GLY A 20 9.88 4.93 12.28
N THR A 21 11.03 4.31 12.02
CA THR A 21 11.95 4.72 10.95
C THR A 21 11.75 3.89 9.68
N ALA A 22 12.04 4.48 8.52
CA ALA A 22 11.96 3.77 7.25
C ALA A 22 13.09 2.73 7.13
N LYS A 23 12.72 1.44 7.05
CA LYS A 23 13.65 0.30 6.92
C LYS A 23 13.83 -0.12 5.45
N ILE A 24 14.32 0.80 4.62
CA ILE A 24 14.37 0.63 3.16
C ILE A 24 15.29 -0.54 2.74
N GLU A 25 16.44 -0.71 3.40
CA GLU A 25 17.38 -1.77 3.04
C GLU A 25 16.88 -3.15 3.46
N GLU A 26 16.21 -3.25 4.62
CA GLU A 26 15.52 -4.47 5.04
C GLU A 26 14.39 -4.83 4.09
N ALA A 27 13.60 -3.83 3.65
CA ALA A 27 12.53 -4.04 2.67
C ALA A 27 13.07 -4.56 1.33
N LYS A 28 14.21 -4.02 0.84
CA LYS A 28 14.88 -4.55 -0.37
C LYS A 28 15.30 -6.01 -0.20
N LYS A 29 15.79 -6.42 0.97
CA LYS A 29 16.17 -7.82 1.25
C LYS A 29 14.96 -8.75 1.18
N LEU A 30 13.81 -8.34 1.70
CA LEU A 30 12.57 -9.11 1.59
C LEU A 30 12.13 -9.29 0.13
N LEU A 31 12.41 -8.32 -0.73
CA LEU A 31 12.08 -8.36 -2.16
C LEU A 31 13.12 -9.06 -3.05
N ALA A 32 14.28 -9.44 -2.50
CA ALA A 32 15.36 -10.05 -3.27
C ALA A 32 14.95 -11.41 -3.87
N GLY A 33 14.19 -12.21 -3.12
CA GLY A 33 13.68 -13.52 -3.57
C GLY A 33 12.40 -13.46 -4.41
N VAL A 34 11.79 -12.29 -4.57
CA VAL A 34 10.55 -12.13 -5.33
C VAL A 34 10.88 -12.13 -6.84
N PRO A 35 10.19 -12.94 -7.66
CA PRO A 35 10.36 -12.94 -9.11
C PRO A 35 10.15 -11.56 -9.75
N ALA A 36 10.85 -11.28 -10.85
CA ALA A 36 10.80 -9.97 -11.51
C ALA A 36 9.43 -9.66 -12.12
N ASP A 37 8.74 -10.68 -12.65
CA ASP A 37 7.38 -10.59 -13.15
C ASP A 37 6.40 -10.21 -12.04
N VAL A 38 6.56 -10.77 -10.84
CA VAL A 38 5.76 -10.39 -9.67
C VAL A 38 6.05 -8.96 -9.23
N LYS A 39 7.33 -8.55 -9.15
CA LYS A 39 7.71 -7.14 -8.83
C LYS A 39 7.21 -6.12 -9.86
N SER A 40 7.00 -6.55 -11.10
CA SER A 40 6.51 -5.70 -12.18
C SER A 40 5.00 -5.45 -12.13
N GLN A 41 4.27 -6.22 -11.33
CA GLN A 41 2.84 -6.01 -11.10
C GLN A 41 2.64 -4.66 -10.43
N GLN A 42 1.65 -3.92 -10.92
CA GLN A 42 1.35 -2.60 -10.39
C GLN A 42 0.52 -2.73 -9.12
N ILE A 43 0.98 -2.12 -8.03
CA ILE A 43 0.23 -1.96 -6.79
C ILE A 43 -0.40 -0.57 -6.79
N SER A 44 -1.70 -0.49 -6.53
CA SER A 44 -2.46 0.75 -6.50
C SER A 44 -2.85 1.14 -5.08
N LEU A 45 -2.65 2.41 -4.73
CA LEU A 45 -3.13 3.02 -3.50
C LEU A 45 -4.06 4.16 -3.83
N VAL A 46 -5.26 4.16 -3.25
CA VAL A 46 -6.18 5.29 -3.31
C VAL A 46 -6.15 6.05 -1.99
N VAL A 47 -6.01 7.38 -2.08
CA VAL A 47 -6.10 8.30 -0.93
C VAL A 47 -7.07 9.45 -1.25
N PRO A 48 -7.80 9.98 -0.26
CA PRO A 48 -8.63 11.16 -0.48
C PRO A 48 -7.75 12.40 -0.73
N GLN A 49 -8.28 13.39 -1.43
CA GLN A 49 -7.63 14.67 -1.69
C GLN A 49 -7.70 15.58 -0.46
N GLN A 50 -7.03 15.16 0.61
CA GLN A 50 -6.80 15.94 1.82
C GLN A 50 -5.30 16.08 2.03
N ALA A 51 -4.83 17.27 2.41
CA ALA A 51 -3.41 17.62 2.39
C ALA A 51 -2.50 16.58 3.06
N GLU A 52 -2.85 16.16 4.28
CA GLU A 52 -2.07 15.18 5.06
C GLU A 52 -2.06 13.78 4.41
N THR A 53 -3.23 13.31 3.97
CA THR A 53 -3.37 11.98 3.34
C THR A 53 -2.70 11.91 1.97
N GLN A 54 -2.69 13.02 1.23
CA GLN A 54 -1.98 13.13 -0.03
C GLN A 54 -0.46 13.09 0.19
N GLN A 55 0.06 13.80 1.20
CA GLN A 55 1.47 13.75 1.56
C GLN A 55 1.90 12.33 1.99
N LEU A 56 1.06 11.66 2.78
CA LEU A 56 1.27 10.25 3.13
C LEU A 56 1.34 9.38 1.87
N GLY A 57 0.39 9.52 0.94
CA GLY A 57 0.37 8.78 -0.31
C GLY A 57 1.64 8.98 -1.14
N VAL A 58 2.14 10.22 -1.23
CA VAL A 58 3.40 10.53 -1.92
C VAL A 58 4.60 9.86 -1.23
N GLY A 59 4.66 9.89 0.11
CA GLY A 59 5.73 9.23 0.86
C GLY A 59 5.73 7.71 0.68
N ILE A 60 4.55 7.08 0.64
CA ILE A 60 4.42 5.64 0.36
C ILE A 60 4.90 5.35 -1.07
N LYS A 61 4.52 6.17 -2.06
CA LYS A 61 4.96 5.98 -3.44
C LYS A 61 6.50 6.07 -3.55
N ASP A 62 7.11 7.08 -2.95
CA ASP A 62 8.57 7.25 -2.94
C ASP A 62 9.29 6.05 -2.29
N ALA A 63 8.75 5.54 -1.17
CA ALA A 63 9.29 4.35 -0.52
C ALA A 63 9.17 3.09 -1.42
N ALA A 64 8.02 2.91 -2.09
CA ALA A 64 7.79 1.80 -3.01
C ALA A 64 8.74 1.85 -4.23
N ASP A 65 8.94 3.04 -4.80
CA ASP A 65 9.88 3.26 -5.90
C ASP A 65 11.32 2.90 -5.45
N LYS A 66 11.74 3.30 -4.24
CA LYS A 66 13.08 3.00 -3.68
C LYS A 66 13.34 1.52 -3.45
N ILE A 67 12.30 0.71 -3.23
CA ILE A 67 12.42 -0.74 -3.04
C ILE A 67 12.15 -1.53 -4.33
N GLY A 68 11.90 -0.85 -5.45
CA GLY A 68 11.77 -1.45 -6.77
C GLY A 68 10.39 -2.06 -7.07
N LEU A 69 9.34 -1.59 -6.38
CA LEU A 69 7.95 -1.97 -6.69
C LEU A 69 7.32 -0.96 -7.64
N LYS A 70 6.45 -1.44 -8.54
CA LYS A 70 5.67 -0.58 -9.42
C LYS A 70 4.43 -0.06 -8.68
N PHE A 71 4.47 1.19 -8.22
CA PHE A 71 3.39 1.75 -7.40
C PHE A 71 2.62 2.87 -8.12
N LYS A 72 1.28 2.80 -8.09
CA LYS A 72 0.37 3.83 -8.60
C LYS A 72 -0.38 4.48 -7.44
N LEU A 73 -0.18 5.78 -7.25
CA LEU A 73 -0.96 6.59 -6.32
C LEU A 73 -2.14 7.23 -7.06
N ASN A 74 -3.36 6.99 -6.57
CA ASN A 74 -4.59 7.60 -7.04
C ASN A 74 -5.10 8.57 -5.96
N VAL A 75 -5.02 9.86 -6.22
CA VAL A 75 -5.63 10.88 -5.35
C VAL A 75 -7.03 11.17 -5.89
N VAL A 76 -8.05 10.95 -5.06
CA VAL A 76 -9.46 11.06 -5.46
C VAL A 76 -10.19 12.11 -4.60
N PRO A 77 -11.32 12.68 -5.06
CA PRO A 77 -12.09 13.61 -4.23
C PRO A 77 -12.42 13.00 -2.86
N ALA A 78 -12.28 13.79 -1.80
CA ALA A 78 -12.65 13.35 -0.45
C ALA A 78 -14.15 13.03 -0.38
N THR A 79 -14.97 13.78 -1.11
CA THR A 79 -16.40 13.49 -1.30
C THR A 79 -16.58 12.14 -1.97
N GLY A 80 -17.24 11.21 -1.29
CA GLY A 80 -17.50 9.86 -1.80
C GLY A 80 -16.32 8.89 -1.67
N TYR A 81 -15.22 9.27 -1.01
CA TYR A 81 -14.10 8.35 -0.74
C TYR A 81 -14.56 7.09 0.01
N SER A 82 -15.55 7.20 0.89
CA SER A 82 -16.16 6.06 1.60
C SER A 82 -16.68 4.97 0.65
N ASN A 83 -17.04 5.31 -0.59
CA ASN A 83 -17.51 4.34 -1.58
C ASN A 83 -16.41 3.34 -1.96
N TYR A 84 -15.13 3.72 -1.91
CA TYR A 84 -14.03 2.76 -2.08
C TYR A 84 -14.01 1.68 -0.97
N LEU A 85 -14.57 1.98 0.21
CA LEU A 85 -14.65 1.03 1.33
C LEU A 85 -15.89 0.14 1.28
N TYR A 86 -16.97 0.52 0.62
CA TYR A 86 -18.25 -0.19 0.71
C TYR A 86 -18.86 -0.58 -0.63
N ASP A 87 -18.51 0.08 -1.72
CA ASP A 87 -19.02 -0.20 -3.07
C ASP A 87 -17.93 -0.92 -3.91
N PRO A 88 -18.13 -2.21 -4.25
CA PRO A 88 -17.21 -2.94 -5.11
C PRO A 88 -16.97 -2.30 -6.47
N ALA A 89 -17.98 -1.63 -7.05
CA ALA A 89 -17.86 -1.00 -8.35
C ALA A 89 -16.90 0.20 -8.31
N THR A 90 -17.05 1.06 -7.30
CA THR A 90 -16.11 2.17 -7.06
C THR A 90 -14.71 1.67 -6.67
N ARG A 91 -14.61 0.64 -5.82
CA ARG A 91 -13.31 0.08 -5.41
C ARG A 91 -12.52 -0.47 -6.59
N GLY A 92 -13.20 -1.14 -7.52
CA GLY A 92 -12.58 -1.80 -8.67
C GLY A 92 -11.42 -2.70 -8.24
N ASP A 93 -10.31 -2.60 -8.98
CA ASP A 93 -9.09 -3.38 -8.76
C ASP A 93 -8.09 -2.67 -7.81
N THR A 94 -8.58 -1.85 -6.87
CA THR A 94 -7.69 -1.16 -5.92
C THR A 94 -7.06 -2.14 -4.93
N ASP A 95 -5.74 -2.11 -4.80
CA ASP A 95 -5.00 -3.01 -3.91
C ASP A 95 -4.94 -2.48 -2.46
N LEU A 96 -4.73 -1.17 -2.30
CA LEU A 96 -4.53 -0.51 -1.01
C LEU A 96 -5.48 0.68 -0.84
N LEU A 97 -6.06 0.79 0.34
CA LEU A 97 -6.89 1.92 0.76
C LEU A 97 -6.34 2.52 2.04
N TYR A 98 -6.40 3.83 2.14
CA TYR A 98 -6.14 4.54 3.39
C TYR A 98 -7.42 4.64 4.24
N THR A 99 -7.34 4.30 5.52
CA THR A 99 -8.48 4.41 6.45
C THR A 99 -8.02 4.99 7.78
N GLN A 100 -8.75 5.99 8.29
CA GLN A 100 -8.71 6.39 9.70
C GLN A 100 -10.03 5.96 10.34
N PHE A 101 -9.96 5.14 11.39
CA PHE A 101 -11.10 4.77 12.23
C PHE A 101 -11.06 5.57 13.52
#